data_AF-A0A8J9V8M8-F1
#
_entry.id   AF-A0A8J9V8M8-F1
#
_cell.length_a   1.000
_cell.length_b   1.000
_cell.length_c   1.000
_cell.angle_alpha   90.00
_cell.angle_beta   90.00
_cell.angle_gamma   90.00
#
_symmetry.space_group_name_H-M   'P 1'
#
loop_
_entity.id
_entity.type
_entity.pdbx_description
1 polymer ?
#
loop_
_entity_poly.entity_id
_entity_poly.type
_entity_poly.pdbx_seq_one_letter_code
_entity_poly.pdbx_strand_id
1 'polypeptide(L)'
;MVTRLLSRVIIPLCVNSKIIKPNLISEHEKIITIGTNLTTLRNYAKSKDRGKDKKSSKGGGKVDINPTMISELVPIEKLKSRCHNAIEKMKEDFAKNLSLRSTTGAIDTLQIKYDGKDYELQELAQIVRKNPKTLVINFSSFPQVIPDVLKAIHSSGLNLNPQQDGTTLYVPVPKVTKEHREALAKNAKSLFIQCRDAVKDIQNEYIKKNKKQTGVSEDLVFNVNKQITALCDEYLNEAKSIYEAKHNELLGK
;
A
#
# COMPACT_ATOMS: atom_id res chain seq x y z
N MET A 1 39.81 22.85 -32.32
CA MET A 1 39.98 24.31 -32.17
C MET A 1 39.90 24.65 -30.69
N VAL A 2 40.91 25.36 -30.19
CA VAL A 2 41.28 25.51 -28.78
C VAL A 2 40.40 26.56 -28.08
N THR A 3 39.76 26.24 -26.97
CA THR A 3 39.14 27.24 -26.07
C THR A 3 39.93 27.34 -24.76
N ARG A 4 40.51 28.54 -24.57
CA ARG A 4 41.40 28.95 -23.48
C ARG A 4 40.78 28.78 -22.09
N LEU A 5 41.48 28.09 -21.18
CA LEU A 5 41.26 28.19 -19.74
C LEU A 5 41.84 29.52 -19.24
N LEU A 6 40.98 30.47 -18.85
CA LEU A 6 41.38 31.59 -18.01
C LEU A 6 41.18 31.16 -16.54
N SER A 7 42.25 30.74 -15.87
CA SER A 7 42.25 30.55 -14.43
C SER A 7 42.33 31.92 -13.75
N ARG A 8 41.18 32.42 -13.26
CA ARG A 8 41.19 33.52 -12.27
C ARG A 8 41.61 32.94 -10.93
N VAL A 9 42.86 33.18 -10.54
CA VAL A 9 43.37 32.92 -9.19
C VAL A 9 42.76 33.98 -8.28
N ILE A 10 41.77 33.61 -7.47
CA ILE A 10 41.24 34.45 -6.40
C ILE A 10 42.02 34.10 -5.15
N ILE A 11 42.92 35.00 -4.73
CA ILE A 11 43.66 34.90 -3.46
C ILE A 11 42.74 35.49 -2.37
N PRO A 12 42.30 34.71 -1.36
CA PRO A 12 41.58 35.29 -0.25
C PRO A 12 42.59 35.96 0.68
N LEU A 13 42.69 37.29 0.61
CA LEU A 13 43.33 38.11 1.64
C LEU A 13 42.44 38.06 2.89
N CYS A 14 42.74 37.11 3.79
CA CYS A 14 42.16 37.09 5.12
C CYS A 14 42.95 38.07 5.99
N VAL A 15 42.54 39.34 6.01
CA VAL A 15 43.10 40.35 6.91
C VAL A 15 42.50 40.12 8.30
N ASN A 16 43.18 39.31 9.11
CA ASN A 16 42.84 39.22 10.53
C ASN A 16 43.62 40.31 11.27
N SER A 17 42.88 41.33 11.70
CA SER A 17 43.37 42.49 12.42
C SER A 17 44.03 42.10 13.74
N LYS A 18 45.35 42.27 13.86
CA LYS A 18 46.05 42.57 15.11
C LYS A 18 47.26 43.43 14.81
N ILE A 19 47.15 44.69 15.20
CA ILE A 19 48.21 45.71 15.15
C ILE A 19 49.34 45.26 16.09
N ILE A 20 50.52 44.99 15.56
CA ILE A 20 51.74 44.81 16.34
C ILE A 20 52.72 45.89 15.87
N LYS A 21 53.24 46.68 16.81
CA LYS A 21 54.15 47.81 16.56
C LYS A 21 55.46 47.30 15.93
N PRO A 22 56.05 47.98 14.94
CA PRO A 22 57.31 47.56 14.34
C PRO A 22 58.44 48.10 15.22
N ASN A 23 58.86 47.34 16.21
CA ASN A 23 60.18 47.49 16.84
C ASN A 23 60.41 46.29 17.74
N LEU A 24 61.08 45.28 17.17
CA LEU A 24 61.96 44.28 17.80
C LEU A 24 62.25 43.24 16.71
N ILE A 25 63.29 43.49 15.90
CA ILE A 25 63.98 42.41 15.22
C ILE A 25 64.93 41.85 16.27
N SER A 26 64.57 40.72 16.86
CA SER A 26 65.57 39.82 17.45
C SER A 26 65.54 38.53 16.64
N GLU A 27 66.71 38.17 16.15
CA GLU A 27 66.98 36.95 15.44
C GLU A 27 66.51 35.74 16.27
N HIS A 28 66.14 34.66 15.58
CA HIS A 28 65.59 33.41 16.09
C HIS A 28 64.06 33.36 16.24
N GLU A 29 63.38 32.94 15.18
CA GLU A 29 62.39 31.86 15.29
C GLU A 29 62.12 31.20 13.93
N LYS A 30 62.08 29.86 13.94
CA LYS A 30 62.03 28.98 12.77
C LYS A 30 60.77 29.24 11.95
N ILE A 31 60.92 29.35 10.63
CA ILE A 31 59.79 29.31 9.70
C ILE A 31 59.19 27.89 9.79
N ILE A 32 58.09 27.76 10.50
CA ILE A 32 57.25 26.56 10.48
C ILE A 32 56.53 26.57 9.12
N THR A 33 57.05 25.81 8.16
CA THR A 33 56.39 25.56 6.88
C THR A 33 55.15 24.70 7.14
N ILE A 34 54.01 25.33 7.43
CA ILE A 34 52.73 24.63 7.48
C ILE A 34 52.36 24.29 6.03
N GLY A 35 52.58 23.03 5.66
CA GLY A 35 52.22 22.49 4.36
C GLY A 35 50.73 22.71 4.11
N THR A 36 50.41 23.60 3.16
CA THR A 36 49.03 23.77 2.69
C THR A 36 48.74 22.63 1.72
N ASN A 37 47.91 21.67 2.16
CA ASN A 37 47.35 20.64 1.27
C ASN A 37 46.47 21.32 0.23
N LEU A 38 46.99 21.52 -0.98
CA LEU A 38 46.29 22.09 -2.11
C LEU A 38 45.30 21.05 -2.67
N THR A 39 44.11 20.96 -2.08
CA THR A 39 43.02 20.18 -2.68
C THR A 39 42.47 20.94 -3.88
N THR A 40 42.71 20.40 -5.09
CA THR A 40 42.20 20.97 -6.33
C THR A 40 40.69 20.68 -6.42
N LEU A 41 39.86 21.61 -5.94
CA LEU A 41 38.40 21.55 -6.15
C LEU A 41 38.09 21.87 -7.62
N ARG A 42 37.66 20.87 -8.38
CA ARG A 42 37.06 21.06 -9.71
C ARG A 42 35.65 21.59 -9.54
N ASN A 43 35.49 22.91 -9.61
CA ASN A 43 34.18 23.55 -9.66
C ASN A 43 33.62 23.47 -11.09
N TYR A 44 32.66 22.57 -11.30
CA TYR A 44 31.88 22.54 -12.55
C TYR A 44 30.99 23.79 -12.64
N ALA A 45 30.95 24.41 -13.82
CA ALA A 45 30.06 25.54 -14.06
C ALA A 45 28.59 25.09 -13.92
N LYS A 46 27.86 25.65 -12.96
CA LYS A 46 26.41 25.48 -12.87
C LYS A 46 25.79 26.10 -14.12
N SER A 47 25.11 25.28 -14.92
CA SER A 47 24.24 25.77 -15.99
C SER A 47 23.25 26.77 -15.41
N LYS A 48 23.01 27.87 -16.12
CA LYS A 48 21.98 28.87 -15.82
C LYS A 48 20.69 28.15 -15.43
N ASP A 49 20.26 28.32 -14.17
CA ASP A 49 18.99 27.81 -13.67
C ASP A 49 17.89 28.37 -14.57
N ARG A 50 17.42 27.54 -15.51
CA ARG A 50 16.10 27.75 -16.07
C ARG A 50 15.18 27.42 -14.92
N GLY A 51 14.66 28.47 -14.28
CA GLY A 51 13.62 28.38 -13.27
C GLY A 51 12.65 27.30 -13.71
N LYS A 52 12.53 26.28 -12.87
CA LYS A 52 11.59 25.20 -13.07
C LYS A 52 10.22 25.82 -12.83
N ASP A 53 9.71 26.54 -13.84
CA ASP A 53 8.29 26.77 -13.96
C ASP A 53 7.68 25.39 -13.81
N LYS A 54 6.90 25.22 -12.74
CA LYS A 54 5.94 24.13 -12.65
C LYS A 54 5.01 24.32 -13.84
N LYS A 55 5.43 23.85 -15.02
CA LYS A 55 4.58 23.08 -15.89
C LYS A 55 4.08 21.98 -14.97
N SER A 56 2.95 22.24 -14.32
CA SER A 56 2.00 21.20 -13.97
C SER A 56 2.11 20.22 -15.11
N SER A 57 2.55 19.00 -14.79
CA SER A 57 2.38 17.85 -15.68
C SER A 57 1.07 18.09 -16.40
N LYS A 58 1.16 18.33 -17.71
CA LYS A 58 0.00 18.53 -18.57
C LYS A 58 -0.68 17.18 -18.51
N GLY A 59 -1.52 16.99 -17.49
CA GLY A 59 -2.34 15.82 -17.33
C GLY A 59 -2.98 15.63 -18.69
N GLY A 60 -2.74 14.48 -19.31
CA GLY A 60 -3.42 14.14 -20.54
C GLY A 60 -4.88 14.50 -20.32
N GLY A 61 -5.43 15.36 -21.18
CA GLY A 61 -6.82 15.80 -21.03
C GLY A 61 -7.68 14.57 -20.77
N LYS A 62 -8.61 14.67 -19.83
CA LYS A 62 -9.57 13.59 -19.58
C LYS A 62 -10.11 13.17 -20.94
N VAL A 63 -9.82 11.94 -21.32
CA VAL A 63 -10.28 11.41 -22.60
C VAL A 63 -11.74 11.11 -22.38
N ASP A 64 -12.62 11.89 -23.00
CA ASP A 64 -14.05 11.64 -22.92
C ASP A 64 -14.36 10.28 -23.54
N ILE A 65 -14.95 9.39 -22.75
CA ILE A 65 -15.20 8.01 -23.16
C ILE A 65 -16.39 8.00 -24.12
N ASN A 66 -16.11 7.80 -25.41
CA ASN A 66 -17.15 7.67 -26.42
C ASN A 66 -17.43 6.17 -26.69
N PRO A 67 -18.55 5.61 -26.21
CA PRO A 67 -18.83 4.18 -26.29
C PRO A 67 -19.04 3.69 -27.73
N THR A 68 -19.47 4.55 -28.66
CA THR A 68 -19.73 4.13 -30.06
C THR A 68 -18.44 3.81 -30.81
N MET A 69 -17.38 4.61 -30.63
CA MET A 69 -16.09 4.39 -31.31
C MET A 69 -15.34 3.15 -30.82
N ILE A 70 -15.56 2.73 -29.57
CA ILE A 70 -14.91 1.54 -29.01
C ILE A 70 -15.65 0.27 -29.48
N SER A 71 -16.97 0.37 -29.65
CA SER A 71 -17.87 -0.76 -29.93
C SER A 71 -17.66 -1.35 -31.32
N GLU A 72 -17.13 -0.56 -32.25
CA GLU A 72 -16.92 -0.98 -33.64
C GLU A 72 -15.77 -2.00 -33.78
N LEU A 73 -14.77 -1.92 -32.89
CA LEU A 73 -13.53 -2.69 -33.02
C LEU A 73 -13.32 -3.70 -31.88
N VAL A 74 -13.91 -3.44 -30.70
CA VAL A 74 -13.68 -4.23 -29.49
C VAL A 74 -15.01 -4.50 -28.75
N PRO A 75 -15.26 -5.73 -28.28
CA PRO A 75 -16.44 -6.04 -27.47
C PRO A 75 -16.30 -5.39 -26.07
N ILE A 76 -16.86 -4.18 -25.92
CA ILE A 76 -16.80 -3.38 -24.69
C ILE A 76 -17.37 -4.12 -23.48
N GLU A 77 -18.48 -4.82 -23.66
CA GLU A 77 -19.17 -5.53 -22.58
C GLU A 77 -18.26 -6.59 -21.93
N LYS A 78 -17.46 -7.29 -22.73
CA LYS A 78 -16.48 -8.28 -22.25
C LYS A 78 -15.29 -7.64 -21.55
N LEU A 79 -14.89 -6.44 -21.96
CA LEU A 79 -13.84 -5.68 -21.26
C LEU A 79 -14.34 -5.20 -19.90
N LYS A 80 -15.52 -4.56 -19.87
CA LYS A 80 -16.15 -4.06 -18.63
C LYS A 80 -16.41 -5.18 -17.63
N SER A 81 -16.97 -6.32 -18.07
CA SER A 81 -17.24 -7.44 -17.17
C SER A 81 -15.96 -8.04 -16.59
N ARG A 82 -14.89 -8.17 -17.37
CA ARG A 82 -13.59 -8.65 -16.84
C ARG A 82 -12.98 -7.69 -15.82
N CYS A 83 -13.05 -6.38 -16.07
CA CYS A 83 -12.60 -5.37 -15.10
C CYS A 83 -13.45 -5.41 -13.82
N HIS A 84 -14.77 -5.52 -13.95
CA HIS A 84 -15.68 -5.63 -12.81
C HIS A 84 -15.38 -6.87 -11.96
N ASN A 85 -15.23 -8.04 -12.59
CA ASN A 85 -14.92 -9.28 -11.89
C ASN A 85 -13.57 -9.21 -11.15
N ALA A 86 -12.59 -8.46 -11.65
CA ALA A 86 -11.33 -8.23 -10.94
C ALA A 86 -11.56 -7.43 -9.63
N ILE A 87 -12.41 -6.41 -9.68
CA ILE A 87 -12.79 -5.62 -8.50
C ILE A 87 -13.62 -6.45 -7.52
N GLU A 88 -14.56 -7.27 -7.99
CA GLU A 88 -15.36 -8.17 -7.14
C GLU A 88 -14.49 -9.16 -6.39
N LYS A 89 -13.54 -9.82 -7.09
CA LYS A 89 -12.57 -10.69 -6.44
C LYS A 89 -11.78 -9.97 -5.36
N MET A 90 -11.30 -8.76 -5.64
CA MET A 90 -10.62 -7.94 -4.63
C MET A 90 -11.52 -7.64 -3.42
N LYS A 91 -12.81 -7.34 -3.63
CA LYS A 91 -13.78 -7.11 -2.55
C LYS A 91 -14.00 -8.37 -1.71
N GLU A 92 -14.12 -9.54 -2.33
CA GLU A 92 -14.22 -10.82 -1.63
C GLU A 92 -12.97 -11.14 -0.82
N ASP A 93 -11.79 -10.93 -1.40
CA ASP A 93 -10.50 -11.17 -0.72
C ASP A 93 -10.32 -10.23 0.47
N PHE A 94 -10.79 -8.99 0.36
CA PHE A 94 -10.83 -8.06 1.49
C PHE A 94 -11.77 -8.55 2.59
N ALA A 95 -12.96 -9.04 2.25
CA ALA A 95 -13.91 -9.56 3.23
C ALA A 95 -13.37 -10.79 3.98
N LYS A 96 -12.68 -11.70 3.28
CA LYS A 96 -12.13 -12.94 3.84
C LYS A 96 -10.88 -12.68 4.68
N ASN A 97 -9.92 -11.90 4.18
CA ASN A 97 -8.58 -11.83 4.75
C ASN A 97 -8.34 -10.61 5.66
N LEU A 98 -9.13 -9.53 5.54
CA LEU A 98 -8.84 -8.25 6.21
C LEU A 98 -9.81 -7.92 7.35
N SER A 99 -10.45 -8.93 7.95
CA SER A 99 -11.38 -8.69 9.05
C SER A 99 -10.64 -8.50 10.38
N LEU A 100 -10.78 -7.31 10.98
CA LEU A 100 -10.35 -7.02 12.37
C LEU A 100 -11.17 -7.79 13.41
N ARG A 101 -12.37 -8.27 13.03
CA ARG A 101 -13.31 -8.99 13.89
C ARG A 101 -13.13 -10.52 13.81
N SER A 102 -12.17 -10.99 13.02
CA SER A 102 -11.92 -12.42 12.73
C SER A 102 -11.83 -13.27 14.00
N THR A 103 -11.23 -12.79 15.10
CA THR A 103 -11.18 -13.57 16.36
C THR A 103 -12.54 -13.77 17.02
N THR A 104 -13.51 -12.85 16.89
CA THR A 104 -14.87 -13.08 17.40
C THR A 104 -15.70 -13.88 16.39
N GLY A 105 -15.66 -13.51 15.10
CA GLY A 105 -16.43 -14.22 14.07
C GLY A 105 -16.00 -15.67 13.91
N ALA A 106 -14.72 -15.98 14.09
CA ALA A 106 -14.20 -17.35 14.04
C ALA A 106 -14.64 -18.20 15.23
N ILE A 107 -14.95 -17.59 16.38
CA ILE A 107 -15.53 -18.31 17.53
C ILE A 107 -17.00 -18.65 17.23
N ASP A 108 -17.74 -17.71 16.63
CA ASP A 108 -19.15 -17.91 16.28
C ASP A 108 -19.34 -19.09 15.30
N THR A 109 -18.47 -19.21 14.29
CA THR A 109 -18.49 -20.29 13.28
C THR A 109 -17.66 -21.53 13.65
N LEU A 110 -17.27 -21.68 14.92
CA LEU A 110 -16.43 -22.80 15.34
C LEU A 110 -17.26 -24.10 15.29
N GLN A 111 -16.77 -25.08 14.52
CA GLN A 111 -17.37 -26.41 14.46
C GLN A 111 -17.00 -27.23 15.68
N ILE A 112 -18.01 -27.78 16.35
CA ILE A 112 -17.91 -28.58 17.56
C ILE A 112 -18.53 -29.94 17.30
N LYS A 113 -17.76 -30.99 17.60
CA LYS A 113 -18.26 -32.36 17.52
C LYS A 113 -18.94 -32.70 18.83
N TYR A 114 -20.25 -32.92 18.79
CA TYR A 114 -21.03 -33.36 19.94
C TYR A 114 -21.95 -34.52 19.51
N ASP A 115 -21.87 -35.63 20.24
CA ASP A 115 -22.69 -36.83 20.00
C ASP A 115 -22.63 -37.36 18.54
N GLY A 116 -21.42 -37.39 17.98
CA GLY A 116 -21.17 -37.91 16.62
C GLY A 116 -21.62 -37.00 15.48
N LYS A 117 -22.13 -35.79 15.78
CA LYS A 117 -22.51 -34.78 14.78
C LYS A 117 -21.69 -33.51 14.98
N ASP A 118 -21.50 -32.78 13.87
CA ASP A 118 -20.82 -31.49 13.87
C ASP A 118 -21.87 -30.39 13.96
N TYR A 119 -21.72 -29.49 14.93
CA TYR A 119 -22.60 -28.34 15.17
C TYR A 119 -21.77 -27.05 15.20
N GLU A 120 -22.39 -25.92 14.90
CA GLU A 120 -21.74 -24.62 15.11
C GLU A 120 -21.93 -24.13 16.54
N LEU A 121 -20.96 -23.40 17.08
CA LEU A 121 -21.05 -22.88 18.45
C LEU A 121 -22.27 -21.98 18.67
N GLN A 122 -22.68 -21.23 17.65
CA GLN A 122 -23.87 -20.38 17.69
C GLN A 122 -25.18 -21.16 17.90
N GLU A 123 -25.24 -22.43 17.49
CA GLU A 123 -26.43 -23.27 17.66
C GLU A 123 -26.53 -23.84 19.07
N LEU A 124 -25.37 -24.11 19.68
CA LEU A 124 -25.26 -24.75 21.00
C LEU A 124 -25.31 -23.75 22.16
N ALA A 125 -24.93 -22.50 21.92
CA ALA A 125 -24.78 -21.50 22.96
C ALA A 125 -25.05 -20.07 22.49
N GLN A 126 -25.46 -19.21 23.43
CA GLN A 126 -25.62 -17.78 23.15
C GLN A 126 -24.32 -17.03 23.40
N ILE A 127 -23.81 -16.37 22.36
CA ILE A 127 -22.57 -15.59 22.43
C ILE A 127 -22.92 -14.11 22.67
N VAL A 128 -22.44 -13.55 23.77
CA VAL A 128 -22.68 -12.17 24.19
C VAL A 128 -21.36 -11.46 24.43
N ARG A 129 -21.20 -10.27 23.83
CA ARG A 129 -20.01 -9.44 24.07
C ARG A 129 -20.23 -8.55 25.30
N LYS A 130 -19.68 -8.94 26.45
CA LYS A 130 -19.72 -8.14 27.69
C LYS A 130 -18.79 -6.94 27.61
N ASN A 131 -17.55 -7.15 27.15
CA ASN A 131 -16.53 -6.11 27.02
C ASN A 131 -15.77 -6.31 25.69
N PRO A 132 -15.11 -5.29 25.13
CA PRO A 132 -14.30 -5.44 23.91
C PRO A 132 -13.13 -6.43 24.07
N LYS A 133 -12.77 -6.79 25.31
CA LYS A 133 -11.72 -7.76 25.63
C LYS A 133 -12.26 -9.13 26.09
N THR A 134 -13.57 -9.27 26.30
CA THR A 134 -14.14 -10.47 26.92
C THR A 134 -15.47 -10.83 26.26
N LEU A 135 -15.51 -12.01 25.66
CA LEU A 135 -16.72 -12.66 25.19
C LEU A 135 -17.26 -13.56 26.28
N VAL A 136 -18.58 -13.62 26.37
CA VAL A 136 -19.31 -14.45 27.31
C VAL A 136 -20.16 -15.40 26.49
N ILE A 137 -19.98 -16.70 26.71
CA ILE A 137 -20.70 -17.75 26.00
C ILE A 137 -21.58 -18.46 27.03
N ASN A 138 -22.89 -18.34 26.87
CA ASN A 138 -23.87 -18.89 27.79
C ASN A 138 -24.38 -20.24 27.26
N PHE A 139 -24.17 -21.31 28.04
CA PHE A 139 -24.57 -22.68 27.71
C PHE A 139 -25.83 -23.12 28.47
N SER A 140 -26.72 -22.18 28.81
CA SER A 140 -27.90 -22.46 29.65
C SER A 140 -28.80 -23.58 29.11
N SER A 141 -28.82 -23.79 27.79
CA SER A 141 -29.58 -24.85 27.13
C SER A 141 -28.90 -26.22 27.20
N PHE A 142 -27.55 -26.27 27.15
CA PHE A 142 -26.77 -27.51 27.01
C PHE A 142 -25.44 -27.45 27.79
N PRO A 143 -25.47 -27.52 29.13
CA PRO A 143 -24.25 -27.45 29.95
C PRO A 143 -23.28 -28.62 29.73
N GLN A 144 -23.76 -29.77 29.26
CA GLN A 144 -22.95 -30.95 28.98
C GLN A 144 -21.98 -30.80 27.79
N VAL A 145 -22.15 -29.78 26.95
CA VAL A 145 -21.34 -29.57 25.73
C VAL A 145 -20.08 -28.75 26.00
N ILE A 146 -20.02 -28.07 27.15
CA ILE A 146 -18.88 -27.24 27.60
C ILE A 146 -17.50 -27.91 27.41
N PRO A 147 -17.26 -29.17 27.83
CA PRO A 147 -15.93 -29.79 27.68
C PRO A 147 -15.51 -29.99 26.22
N ASP A 148 -16.45 -30.23 25.32
CA ASP A 148 -16.15 -30.41 23.89
C ASP A 148 -15.93 -29.07 23.20
N VAL A 149 -16.62 -28.01 23.63
CA VAL A 149 -16.34 -26.64 23.20
C VAL A 149 -14.95 -26.19 23.64
N LEU A 150 -14.55 -26.47 24.89
CA LEU A 150 -13.20 -26.16 25.38
C LEU A 150 -12.13 -26.82 24.51
N LYS A 151 -12.28 -28.12 24.22
CA LYS A 151 -11.36 -28.84 23.31
C LYS A 151 -11.35 -28.21 21.92
N ALA A 152 -12.52 -27.89 21.36
CA ALA A 152 -12.64 -27.28 20.04
C ALA A 152 -11.92 -25.92 19.97
N ILE A 153 -12.09 -25.07 20.99
CA ILE A 153 -11.41 -23.77 21.10
C ILE A 153 -9.90 -23.96 21.16
N HIS A 154 -9.40 -24.93 21.93
CA HIS A 154 -7.96 -25.22 21.97
C HIS A 154 -7.43 -25.80 20.65
N SER A 155 -8.17 -26.67 19.97
CA SER A 155 -7.76 -27.23 18.67
C SER A 155 -7.86 -26.24 17.51
N SER A 156 -8.68 -25.19 17.62
CA SER A 156 -8.91 -24.20 16.57
C SER A 156 -7.69 -23.34 16.22
N GLY A 157 -6.63 -23.38 17.05
CA GLY A 157 -5.43 -22.56 16.86
C GLY A 157 -5.63 -21.07 17.16
N LEU A 158 -6.76 -20.69 17.76
CA LEU A 158 -7.06 -19.30 18.13
C LEU A 158 -6.23 -18.80 19.34
N ASN A 159 -5.51 -19.68 20.03
CA ASN A 159 -4.64 -19.37 21.18
C ASN A 159 -5.36 -18.54 22.27
N LEU A 160 -6.63 -18.86 22.52
CA LEU A 160 -7.44 -18.23 23.56
C LEU A 160 -7.44 -19.11 24.81
N ASN A 161 -7.52 -18.49 25.98
CA ASN A 161 -7.62 -19.18 27.26
C ASN A 161 -9.01 -18.96 27.90
N PRO A 162 -10.01 -19.76 27.55
CA PRO A 162 -11.35 -19.61 28.09
C PRO A 162 -11.43 -20.02 29.57
N GLN A 163 -12.17 -19.28 30.38
CA GLN A 163 -12.40 -19.55 31.80
C GLN A 163 -13.87 -19.94 32.04
N GLN A 164 -14.10 -21.12 32.60
CA GLN A 164 -15.43 -21.62 32.93
C GLN A 164 -15.90 -21.07 34.28
N ASP A 165 -17.17 -20.66 34.33
CA ASP A 165 -17.90 -20.25 35.53
C ASP A 165 -19.32 -20.82 35.48
N GLY A 166 -19.51 -21.98 36.12
CA GLY A 166 -20.78 -22.72 36.08
C GLY A 166 -21.21 -23.07 34.64
N THR A 167 -22.31 -22.46 34.19
CA THR A 167 -22.89 -22.63 32.84
C THR A 167 -22.40 -21.61 31.82
N THR A 168 -21.45 -20.76 32.19
CA THR A 168 -20.97 -19.64 31.38
C THR A 168 -19.48 -19.76 31.12
N LEU A 169 -19.04 -19.41 29.92
CA LEU A 169 -17.62 -19.42 29.53
C LEU A 169 -17.16 -18.00 29.19
N TYR A 170 -16.10 -17.55 29.86
CA TYR A 170 -15.47 -16.26 29.61
C TYR A 170 -14.26 -16.45 28.70
N VAL A 171 -14.31 -15.91 27.49
CA VAL A 171 -13.21 -15.98 26.52
C VAL A 171 -12.52 -14.61 26.45
N PRO A 172 -11.28 -14.48 26.95
CA PRO A 172 -10.51 -13.25 26.81
C PRO A 172 -10.04 -13.13 25.36
N VAL A 173 -10.46 -12.08 24.67
CA VAL A 173 -10.03 -11.77 23.31
C VAL A 173 -8.80 -10.86 23.40
N PRO A 174 -7.65 -11.25 22.84
CA PRO A 174 -6.48 -10.41 22.80
C PRO A 174 -6.77 -9.14 22.00
N LYS A 175 -6.19 -8.02 22.43
CA LYS A 175 -6.30 -6.77 21.68
C LYS A 175 -5.56 -6.91 20.36
N VAL A 176 -6.17 -6.44 19.27
CA VAL A 176 -5.45 -6.21 18.01
C VAL A 176 -4.36 -5.16 18.25
N THR A 177 -3.10 -5.60 18.22
CA THR A 177 -1.93 -4.72 18.37
C THR A 177 -1.80 -3.81 17.15
N LYS A 178 -1.08 -2.70 17.30
CA LYS A 178 -0.79 -1.80 16.18
C LYS A 178 -0.03 -2.53 15.07
N GLU A 179 0.91 -3.39 15.44
CA GLU A 179 1.66 -4.24 14.51
C GLU A 179 0.75 -5.14 13.67
N HIS A 180 -0.27 -5.75 14.30
CA HIS A 180 -1.23 -6.59 13.59
C HIS A 180 -2.09 -5.77 12.60
N ARG A 181 -2.54 -4.57 12.99
CA ARG A 181 -3.25 -3.66 12.09
C ARG A 181 -2.39 -3.22 10.90
N GLU A 182 -1.11 -2.93 11.15
CA GLU A 182 -0.15 -2.59 10.11
C GLU A 182 0.12 -3.78 9.17
N ALA A 183 0.19 -5.00 9.70
CA ALA A 183 0.32 -6.21 8.89
C ALA A 183 -0.89 -6.43 7.98
N LEU A 184 -2.12 -6.26 8.51
CA LEU A 184 -3.34 -6.32 7.70
C LEU A 184 -3.37 -5.22 6.63
N ALA A 185 -2.95 -4.00 6.96
CA ALA A 185 -2.87 -2.90 5.99
C ALA A 185 -1.85 -3.18 4.86
N LYS A 186 -0.72 -3.82 5.18
CA LYS A 186 0.25 -4.31 4.18
C LYS A 186 -0.34 -5.40 3.30
N ASN A 187 -1.09 -6.33 3.87
CA ASN A 187 -1.79 -7.38 3.11
C ASN A 187 -2.84 -6.76 2.15
N ALA A 188 -3.63 -5.81 2.64
CA ALA A 188 -4.58 -5.05 1.82
C ALA A 188 -3.91 -4.38 0.62
N LYS A 189 -2.69 -3.83 0.82
CA LYS A 189 -1.91 -3.24 -0.27
C LYS A 189 -1.49 -4.30 -1.29
N SER A 190 -1.07 -5.48 -0.84
CA SER A 190 -0.68 -6.58 -1.73
C SER A 190 -1.85 -7.03 -2.61
N LEU A 191 -3.03 -7.25 -2.02
CA LEU A 191 -4.25 -7.62 -2.74
C LEU A 191 -4.68 -6.53 -3.75
N PHE A 192 -4.58 -5.25 -3.37
CA PHE A 192 -4.83 -4.15 -4.32
C PHE A 192 -3.84 -4.16 -5.50
N ILE A 193 -2.56 -4.44 -5.26
CA ILE A 193 -1.55 -4.54 -6.33
C ILE A 193 -1.90 -5.69 -7.29
N GLN A 194 -2.32 -6.85 -6.77
CA GLN A 194 -2.77 -7.97 -7.60
C GLN A 194 -3.98 -7.59 -8.47
N CYS A 195 -4.97 -6.89 -7.90
CA CYS A 195 -6.11 -6.40 -8.67
C CYS A 195 -5.69 -5.40 -9.76
N ARG A 196 -4.79 -4.46 -9.43
CA ARG A 196 -4.25 -3.48 -10.39
C ARG A 196 -3.55 -4.19 -11.54
N ASP A 197 -2.70 -5.16 -11.23
CA ASP A 197 -1.93 -5.90 -12.22
C ASP A 197 -2.86 -6.73 -13.12
N ALA A 198 -3.89 -7.38 -12.55
CA ALA A 198 -4.92 -8.06 -13.33
C ALA A 198 -5.66 -7.13 -14.31
N VAL A 199 -6.01 -5.91 -13.88
CA VAL A 199 -6.64 -4.91 -14.77
C VAL A 199 -5.67 -4.44 -15.86
N LYS A 200 -4.39 -4.26 -15.55
CA LYS A 200 -3.35 -3.93 -16.55
C LYS A 200 -3.08 -5.07 -17.53
N ASP A 201 -3.15 -6.31 -17.09
CA ASP A 201 -3.04 -7.48 -17.96
C ASP A 201 -4.21 -7.58 -18.93
N ILE A 202 -5.44 -7.36 -18.45
CA ILE A 202 -6.64 -7.25 -19.29
C ILE A 202 -6.45 -6.12 -20.32
N GLN A 203 -6.04 -4.92 -19.88
CA GLN A 203 -5.77 -3.78 -20.76
C GLN A 203 -4.76 -4.16 -21.87
N ASN A 204 -3.65 -4.77 -21.50
CA ASN A 204 -2.60 -5.19 -22.43
C ASN A 204 -3.08 -6.25 -23.43
N GLU A 205 -3.92 -7.19 -22.99
CA GLU A 205 -4.53 -8.21 -23.86
C GLU A 205 -5.37 -7.56 -24.96
N TYR A 206 -6.25 -6.63 -24.60
CA TYR A 206 -7.13 -5.94 -25.56
C TYR A 206 -6.36 -5.00 -26.49
N ILE A 207 -5.36 -4.26 -26.00
CA ILE A 207 -4.49 -3.42 -26.84
C ILE A 207 -3.72 -4.29 -27.86
N LYS A 208 -3.19 -5.45 -27.43
CA LYS A 208 -2.50 -6.38 -28.34
C LYS A 208 -3.45 -6.95 -29.40
N LYS A 209 -4.71 -7.23 -29.05
CA LYS A 209 -5.74 -7.69 -29.99
C LYS A 209 -6.08 -6.60 -31.02
N ASN A 210 -6.26 -5.37 -30.57
CA ASN A 210 -6.56 -4.23 -31.43
C ASN A 210 -5.44 -3.98 -32.45
N LYS A 211 -4.17 -4.08 -32.03
CA LYS A 211 -3.00 -3.94 -32.94
C LYS A 211 -2.85 -5.04 -33.98
N LYS A 212 -3.47 -6.21 -33.78
CA LYS A 212 -3.40 -7.35 -34.71
C LYS A 212 -4.49 -7.31 -35.78
N GLN A 213 -5.50 -6.45 -35.63
CA GLN A 213 -6.55 -6.32 -36.63
C GLN A 213 -5.97 -5.67 -37.90
N THR A 214 -6.14 -6.32 -39.03
CA THR A 214 -5.75 -5.81 -40.34
C THR A 214 -6.95 -5.15 -41.02
N GLY A 215 -6.71 -4.09 -41.83
CA GLY A 215 -7.78 -3.38 -42.54
C GLY A 215 -8.42 -2.20 -41.81
N VAL A 216 -7.83 -1.75 -40.68
CA VAL A 216 -8.30 -0.60 -39.90
C VAL A 216 -7.29 0.55 -39.99
N SER A 217 -7.76 1.79 -40.03
CA SER A 217 -6.90 2.97 -40.00
C SER A 217 -6.08 3.05 -38.70
N GLU A 218 -4.79 3.41 -38.81
CA GLU A 218 -3.89 3.53 -37.65
C GLU A 218 -4.37 4.59 -36.65
N ASP A 219 -4.99 5.67 -37.14
CA ASP A 219 -5.57 6.73 -36.30
C ASP A 219 -6.74 6.19 -35.46
N LEU A 220 -7.59 5.32 -36.04
CA LEU A 220 -8.68 4.68 -35.32
C LEU A 220 -8.15 3.75 -34.23
N VAL A 221 -7.15 2.92 -34.56
CA VAL A 221 -6.49 2.02 -33.59
C VAL A 221 -5.90 2.82 -32.43
N PHE A 222 -5.23 3.94 -32.70
CA PHE A 222 -4.67 4.82 -31.67
C PHE A 222 -5.75 5.43 -30.77
N ASN A 223 -6.85 5.91 -31.36
CA ASN A 223 -7.97 6.47 -30.61
C ASN A 223 -8.65 5.40 -29.73
N VAL A 224 -8.92 4.20 -30.26
CA VAL A 224 -9.48 3.09 -29.48
C VAL A 224 -8.56 2.67 -28.34
N ASN A 225 -7.25 2.63 -28.55
CA ASN A 225 -6.29 2.32 -27.47
C ASN A 225 -6.30 3.36 -26.34
N LYS A 226 -6.44 4.66 -26.67
CA LYS A 226 -6.64 5.71 -25.65
C LYS A 226 -7.93 5.49 -24.87
N GLN A 227 -9.00 5.15 -25.57
CA GLN A 227 -10.31 4.92 -24.98
C GLN A 227 -10.32 3.70 -24.03
N ILE A 228 -9.71 2.58 -24.44
CA ILE A 228 -9.52 1.40 -23.58
C ILE A 228 -8.74 1.76 -22.32
N THR A 229 -7.68 2.58 -22.48
CA THR A 229 -6.85 3.02 -21.35
C THR A 229 -7.65 3.89 -20.37
N ALA A 230 -8.42 4.85 -20.88
CA ALA A 230 -9.27 5.71 -20.06
C ALA A 230 -10.30 4.87 -19.26
N LEU A 231 -10.97 3.92 -19.91
CA LEU A 231 -11.94 3.03 -19.26
C LEU A 231 -11.28 2.17 -18.17
N CYS A 232 -10.12 1.56 -18.44
CA CYS A 232 -9.41 0.79 -17.42
C CYS A 232 -8.93 1.67 -16.24
N ASP A 233 -8.52 2.91 -16.52
CA ASP A 233 -8.07 3.84 -15.48
C ASP A 233 -9.24 4.29 -14.57
N GLU A 234 -10.48 4.38 -15.08
CA GLU A 234 -11.67 4.60 -14.24
C GLU A 234 -11.88 3.46 -13.23
N TYR A 235 -11.84 2.20 -13.68
CA TYR A 235 -11.94 1.02 -12.79
C TYR A 235 -10.77 0.95 -11.79
N LEU A 236 -9.57 1.36 -12.18
CA LEU A 236 -8.43 1.45 -11.25
C LEU A 236 -8.66 2.53 -10.18
N ASN A 237 -9.29 3.65 -10.53
CA ASN A 237 -9.63 4.70 -9.58
C ASN A 237 -10.71 4.23 -8.60
N GLU A 238 -11.72 3.49 -9.07
CA GLU A 238 -12.72 2.84 -8.21
C GLU A 238 -12.05 1.86 -7.23
N ALA A 239 -11.22 0.95 -7.75
CA ALA A 239 -10.47 -0.01 -6.94
C ALA A 239 -9.60 0.69 -5.89
N LYS A 240 -8.97 1.81 -6.26
CA LYS A 240 -8.15 2.62 -5.35
C LYS A 240 -8.99 3.27 -4.25
N SER A 241 -10.18 3.79 -4.56
CA SER A 241 -11.09 4.35 -3.57
C SER A 241 -11.54 3.30 -2.55
N ILE A 242 -11.89 2.09 -3.02
CA ILE A 242 -12.25 0.96 -2.16
C ILE A 242 -11.07 0.56 -1.26
N TYR A 243 -9.87 0.49 -1.82
CA TYR A 243 -8.66 0.20 -1.07
C TYR A 243 -8.37 1.27 0.01
N GLU A 244 -8.47 2.56 -0.32
CA GLU A 244 -8.23 3.65 0.63
C GLU A 244 -9.24 3.63 1.78
N ALA A 245 -10.52 3.41 1.48
CA ALA A 245 -11.56 3.24 2.50
C ALA A 245 -11.22 2.09 3.47
N LYS A 246 -10.87 0.91 2.94
CA LYS A 246 -10.46 -0.24 3.76
C LYS A 246 -9.16 -0.03 4.50
N HIS A 247 -8.19 0.65 3.90
CA HIS A 247 -6.92 0.96 4.56
C HIS A 247 -7.13 1.87 5.78
N ASN A 248 -7.96 2.91 5.65
CA ASN A 248 -8.27 3.82 6.74
C ASN A 248 -9.04 3.11 7.86
N GLU A 249 -10.02 2.26 7.50
CA GLU A 249 -10.74 1.39 8.45
C GLU A 249 -9.77 0.52 9.28
N LEU A 250 -8.80 -0.12 8.62
CA LEU A 250 -7.82 -0.99 9.30
C LEU A 250 -6.91 -0.24 10.28
N LEU A 251 -6.52 0.99 9.93
CA LEU A 251 -5.69 1.84 10.80
C LEU A 251 -6.51 2.55 11.88
N GLY A 252 -7.83 2.65 11.72
CA GLY A 252 -8.71 3.43 12.60
C GLY A 252 -8.52 4.94 12.42
N LYS A 253 -8.33 5.39 11.18
CA LYS A 253 -8.25 6.81 10.79
C LYS A 253 -9.55 7.27 10.15
#